data_AF-A0A6N9RAY0-F1
#
_entry.id   AF-A0A6N9RAY0-F1
#
_cell.length_a   1.000
_cell.length_b   1.000
_cell.length_c   1.000
_cell.angle_alpha   90.00
_cell.angle_beta   90.00
_cell.angle_gamma   90.00
#
_symmetry.space_group_name_H-M   'P 1'
#
loop_
_entity.id
_entity.type
_entity.pdbx_description
1 polymer ?
#
loop_
_entity_poly.entity_id
_entity_poly.type
_entity_poly.pdbx_seq_one_letter_code
_entity_poly.pdbx_strand_id
1 'polypeptide(L)'
;MLHRERKTPQMFVFCYHKVGTVLFTNVASKLAARFGLTMTSTLGLVRSIDRGADIVIFAHSLFDVDLGDYDYRGIHLVRDPRDVWVSGYLYHRRCTEQWCVNADLDPSPPIDFPRVPFSQRHRPETWKRAYLEGLAGRSYQQNLRDLDQRAGMRFELDRYTAWTLEAMAAWTPRPDRILEMRLEGFARDFDGAMTTALSWLGVAEAALPQALAIAATEDVARMDDRQVAGNPHIHSRKLSKWSAVLSAGDLREF
;
A
#
# COMPACT_ATOMS: atom_id res chain seq x y z
N MET A 1 1.62 32.07 -8.44
CA MET A 1 2.22 31.42 -7.25
C MET A 1 3.60 30.95 -7.67
N LEU A 2 4.66 31.65 -7.27
CA LEU A 2 6.04 31.35 -7.67
C LEU A 2 6.42 29.96 -7.13
N HIS A 3 6.80 29.04 -8.02
CA HIS A 3 7.36 27.75 -7.63
C HIS A 3 8.63 28.00 -6.80
N ARG A 4 8.66 27.49 -5.57
CA ARG A 4 9.88 27.43 -4.78
C ARG A 4 10.82 26.45 -5.48
N GLU A 5 11.95 26.92 -6.02
CA GLU A 5 12.99 26.03 -6.55
C GLU A 5 13.43 25.08 -5.42
N ARG A 6 13.26 23.79 -5.64
CA ARG A 6 13.66 22.74 -4.69
C ARG A 6 15.17 22.53 -4.80
N LYS A 7 15.85 22.43 -3.65
CA LYS A 7 17.29 22.11 -3.60
C LYS A 7 17.59 20.62 -3.74
N THR A 8 16.58 19.77 -3.51
CA THR A 8 16.70 18.31 -3.57
C THR A 8 15.49 17.71 -4.30
N PRO A 9 15.68 16.57 -5.00
CA PRO A 9 14.59 15.81 -5.59
C PRO A 9 13.53 15.43 -4.55
N GLN A 10 12.28 15.24 -5.00
CA GLN A 10 11.23 14.66 -4.16
C GLN A 10 11.51 13.18 -3.87
N MET A 11 11.09 12.70 -2.70
CA MET A 11 11.16 11.30 -2.32
C MET A 11 9.83 10.63 -2.64
N PHE A 12 9.79 9.78 -3.66
CA PHE A 12 8.58 9.05 -4.03
C PHE A 12 8.61 7.63 -3.45
N VAL A 13 7.51 7.23 -2.84
CA VAL A 13 7.33 5.87 -2.32
C VAL A 13 6.11 5.26 -2.98
N PHE A 14 6.34 4.34 -3.90
CA PHE A 14 5.31 3.61 -4.62
C PHE A 14 4.99 2.32 -3.87
N CYS A 15 3.79 2.25 -3.29
CA CYS A 15 3.28 1.10 -2.56
C CYS A 15 1.97 0.60 -3.15
N TYR A 16 1.53 -0.56 -2.68
CA TYR A 16 0.21 -1.10 -2.97
C TYR A 16 -0.48 -1.53 -1.69
N HIS A 17 -1.77 -1.80 -1.78
CA HIS A 17 -2.51 -2.37 -0.68
C HIS A 17 -1.85 -3.67 -0.19
N LYS A 18 -1.52 -3.72 1.10
CA LYS A 18 -0.74 -4.82 1.75
C LYS A 18 0.72 -4.97 1.30
N VAL A 19 1.29 -3.95 0.67
CA VAL A 19 2.69 -3.90 0.22
C VAL A 19 3.42 -2.74 0.91
N GLY A 20 3.46 -2.74 2.24
CA GLY A 20 4.30 -1.81 3.01
C GLY A 20 3.78 -0.37 3.19
N THR A 21 2.57 -0.02 2.72
CA THR A 21 2.04 1.35 2.83
C THR A 21 2.06 1.92 4.25
N VAL A 22 1.67 1.12 5.25
CA VAL A 22 1.65 1.58 6.66
C VAL A 22 3.07 1.82 7.17
N LEU A 23 4.00 0.90 6.92
CA LEU A 23 5.41 1.03 7.29
C LEU A 23 5.97 2.35 6.77
N PHE A 24 5.87 2.58 5.46
CA PHE A 24 6.47 3.77 4.85
C PHE A 24 5.71 5.07 5.15
N THR A 25 4.39 5.02 5.37
CA THR A 25 3.65 6.19 5.84
C THR A 25 4.13 6.61 7.24
N ASN A 26 4.32 5.66 8.15
CA ASN A 26 4.81 5.95 9.50
C ASN A 26 6.26 6.44 9.50
N VAL A 27 7.14 5.75 8.75
CA VAL A 27 8.54 6.17 8.59
C VAL A 27 8.60 7.59 8.00
N ALA A 28 7.91 7.85 6.89
CA ALA A 28 7.87 9.18 6.27
C ALA A 28 7.33 10.24 7.24
N SER A 29 6.29 9.96 8.00
CA SER A 29 5.74 10.89 8.99
C SER A 29 6.73 11.25 10.08
N LYS A 30 7.46 10.27 10.61
CA LYS A 30 8.47 10.50 11.65
C LYS A 30 9.69 11.24 11.10
N LEU A 31 10.14 10.90 9.89
CA LEU A 31 11.21 11.62 9.20
C LEU A 31 10.81 13.07 8.91
N ALA A 32 9.59 13.29 8.42
CA ALA A 32 9.04 14.61 8.16
C ALA A 32 9.03 15.48 9.42
N ALA A 33 8.50 14.96 10.53
CA ALA A 33 8.52 15.64 11.82
C ALA A 33 9.95 15.93 12.31
N ARG A 34 10.89 14.99 12.14
CA ARG A 34 12.26 15.14 12.64
C ARG A 34 13.09 16.14 11.84
N PHE A 35 12.94 16.14 10.52
CA PHE A 35 13.80 16.88 9.59
C PHE A 35 13.12 18.13 9.02
N GLY A 36 11.89 18.44 9.46
CA GLY A 36 11.14 19.59 8.95
C GLY A 36 10.73 19.44 7.48
N LEU A 37 10.53 18.19 7.04
CA LEU A 37 10.07 17.89 5.69
C LEU A 37 8.54 17.91 5.66
N THR A 38 8.00 18.18 4.48
CA THR A 38 6.58 18.05 4.17
C THR A 38 6.30 16.70 3.54
N MET A 39 5.16 16.08 3.86
CA MET A 39 4.74 14.84 3.21
C MET A 39 3.29 14.89 2.77
N THR A 40 2.99 14.15 1.72
CA THR A 40 1.62 13.86 1.30
C THR A 40 1.46 12.37 1.02
N SER A 41 0.23 11.88 1.17
CA SER A 41 -0.16 10.53 0.79
C SER A 41 -1.31 10.61 -0.19
N THR A 42 -1.16 9.95 -1.32
CA THR A 42 -2.11 9.96 -2.42
C THR A 42 -2.83 8.60 -2.51
N LEU A 43 -4.15 8.66 -2.67
CA LEU A 43 -5.04 7.50 -2.74
C LEU A 43 -5.65 7.40 -4.13
N GLY A 44 -5.92 6.17 -4.60
CA GLY A 44 -6.48 5.94 -5.92
C GLY A 44 -5.55 6.33 -7.07
N LEU A 45 -6.15 6.63 -8.22
CA LEU A 45 -5.47 7.09 -9.43
C LEU A 45 -5.05 8.56 -9.28
N VAL A 46 -3.75 8.80 -9.30
CA VAL A 46 -3.14 10.13 -9.16
C VAL A 46 -3.01 10.81 -10.52
N ARG A 47 -3.58 12.02 -10.66
CA ARG A 47 -3.48 12.86 -11.87
C ARG A 47 -2.67 14.14 -11.67
N SER A 48 -2.23 14.39 -10.44
CA SER A 48 -1.31 15.48 -10.12
C SER A 48 -0.54 15.12 -8.85
N ILE A 49 0.74 15.48 -8.83
CA ILE A 49 1.60 15.31 -7.68
C ILE A 49 1.87 16.69 -7.08
N ASP A 50 1.72 16.80 -5.75
CA ASP A 50 2.07 18.02 -5.02
C ASP A 50 3.58 18.28 -5.11
N ARG A 51 3.95 19.36 -5.82
CA ARG A 51 5.35 19.77 -6.01
C ARG A 51 5.95 20.40 -4.74
N GLY A 52 5.11 20.83 -3.81
CA GLY A 52 5.52 21.36 -2.51
C GLY A 52 6.00 20.29 -1.54
N ALA A 53 5.44 19.08 -1.62
CA ALA A 53 5.76 17.98 -0.71
C ALA A 53 7.19 17.44 -0.91
N ASP A 54 7.92 17.20 0.17
CA ASP A 54 9.24 16.56 0.11
C ASP A 54 9.14 15.05 -0.05
N ILE A 55 8.16 14.42 0.59
CA ILE A 55 7.88 13.00 0.50
C ILE A 55 6.47 12.78 -0.04
N VAL A 56 6.33 11.94 -1.07
CA VAL A 56 5.04 11.57 -1.67
C VAL A 56 4.86 10.06 -1.57
N ILE A 57 3.83 9.64 -0.85
CA ILE A 57 3.41 8.23 -0.80
C ILE A 57 2.33 8.00 -1.86
N PHE A 58 2.56 7.05 -2.76
CA PHE A 58 1.55 6.55 -3.69
C PHE A 58 0.97 5.26 -3.13
N ALA A 59 -0.13 5.35 -2.38
CA ALA A 59 -0.62 4.23 -1.58
C ALA A 59 -1.09 3.02 -2.40
N HIS A 60 -1.41 3.24 -3.68
CA HIS A 60 -1.86 2.21 -4.63
C HIS A 60 -1.01 2.17 -5.90
N SER A 61 -0.02 3.07 -6.05
CA SER A 61 0.83 3.20 -7.24
C SER A 61 0.06 3.28 -8.56
N LEU A 62 -1.15 3.84 -8.52
CA LEU A 62 -1.95 4.16 -9.70
C LEU A 62 -1.72 5.62 -10.04
N PHE A 63 -1.17 5.92 -11.21
CA PHE A 63 -1.00 7.29 -11.65
C PHE A 63 -1.14 7.43 -13.17
N ASP A 64 -1.63 8.59 -13.57
CA ASP A 64 -1.82 9.06 -14.94
C ASP A 64 -1.18 10.45 -15.05
N VAL A 65 0.13 10.47 -14.80
CA VAL A 65 1.00 11.65 -14.88
C VAL A 65 2.32 11.21 -15.50
N ASP A 66 2.94 12.11 -16.27
CA ASP A 66 4.32 11.87 -16.70
C ASP A 66 5.28 12.19 -15.56
N LEU A 67 5.85 11.14 -14.96
CA LEU A 67 6.87 11.29 -13.91
C LEU A 67 8.11 12.04 -14.43
N GLY A 68 8.34 12.11 -15.74
CA GLY A 68 9.42 12.90 -16.36
C GLY A 68 9.34 14.40 -16.05
N ASP A 69 8.16 14.92 -15.73
CA ASP A 69 7.93 16.33 -15.37
C ASP A 69 8.34 16.67 -13.92
N TYR A 70 8.89 15.69 -13.20
CA TYR A 70 9.23 15.80 -11.79
C TYR A 70 10.71 15.46 -11.56
N ASP A 71 11.36 16.23 -10.69
CA ASP A 71 12.65 15.87 -10.14
C ASP A 71 12.43 15.04 -8.88
N TYR A 72 12.71 13.73 -8.97
CA TYR A 72 12.42 12.79 -7.90
C TYR A 72 13.41 11.63 -7.87
N ARG A 73 13.49 10.99 -6.70
CA ARG A 73 14.02 9.65 -6.52
C ARG A 73 12.93 8.79 -5.90
N GLY A 74 12.70 7.63 -6.50
CA GLY A 74 11.60 6.74 -6.13
C GLY A 74 12.09 5.42 -5.56
N ILE A 75 11.36 4.87 -4.60
CA ILE A 75 11.38 3.43 -4.33
C ILE A 75 10.04 2.84 -4.72
N HIS A 76 10.06 1.63 -5.30
CA HIS A 76 8.87 0.87 -5.63
C HIS A 76 8.85 -0.43 -4.85
N LEU A 77 7.85 -0.57 -3.99
CA LEU A 77 7.72 -1.71 -3.12
C LEU A 77 6.85 -2.77 -3.78
N VAL A 78 7.36 -3.99 -3.78
CA VAL A 78 6.63 -5.19 -4.18
C VAL A 78 6.63 -6.21 -3.04
N ARG A 79 5.73 -7.19 -3.11
CA ARG A 79 5.59 -8.26 -2.14
C ARG A 79 5.17 -9.53 -2.86
N ASP A 80 5.49 -10.70 -2.31
CA ASP A 80 4.96 -11.97 -2.80
C ASP A 80 3.43 -11.90 -2.96
N PRO A 81 2.90 -12.09 -4.18
CA PRO A 81 1.46 -12.01 -4.47
C PRO A 81 0.59 -12.89 -3.56
N ARG A 82 1.10 -14.05 -3.11
CA ARG A 82 0.39 -14.96 -2.21
C ARG A 82 0.24 -14.37 -0.82
N ASP A 83 1.25 -13.63 -0.37
CA ASP A 83 1.22 -12.91 0.89
C ASP A 83 0.34 -11.65 0.81
N VAL A 84 0.24 -11.01 -0.36
CA VAL A 84 -0.76 -9.95 -0.61
C VAL A 84 -2.16 -10.51 -0.44
N TRP A 85 -2.45 -11.65 -1.07
CA TRP A 85 -3.74 -12.33 -0.99
C TRP A 85 -4.16 -12.63 0.44
N VAL A 86 -3.31 -13.36 1.16
CA VAL A 86 -3.59 -13.76 2.56
C VAL A 86 -3.67 -12.54 3.46
N SER A 87 -2.81 -11.54 3.26
CA SER A 87 -2.84 -10.31 4.06
C SER A 87 -4.07 -9.46 3.78
N GLY A 88 -4.60 -9.45 2.57
CA GLY A 88 -5.84 -8.77 2.19
C GLY A 88 -7.04 -9.42 2.87
N TYR A 89 -7.19 -10.73 2.72
CA TYR A 89 -8.28 -11.50 3.31
C TYR A 89 -8.36 -11.33 4.83
N LEU A 90 -7.23 -11.55 5.52
CA LEU A 90 -7.19 -11.43 6.98
C LEU A 90 -7.50 -10.01 7.45
N TYR A 91 -7.10 -8.99 6.69
CA TYR A 91 -7.35 -7.61 7.03
C TYR A 91 -8.79 -7.18 6.80
N HIS A 92 -9.36 -7.48 5.63
CA HIS A 92 -10.71 -7.03 5.27
C HIS A 92 -11.81 -7.67 6.13
N ARG A 93 -11.56 -8.84 6.72
CA ARG A 93 -12.45 -9.43 7.74
C ARG A 93 -12.59 -8.61 9.02
N ARG A 94 -11.63 -7.73 9.33
CA ARG A 94 -11.60 -6.95 10.58
C ARG A 94 -11.51 -5.43 10.41
N CYS A 95 -11.17 -4.93 9.22
CA CYS A 95 -10.95 -3.50 9.03
C CYS A 95 -12.26 -2.70 9.16
N THR A 96 -12.15 -1.46 9.60
CA THR A 96 -13.30 -0.55 9.76
C THR A 96 -13.30 0.56 8.72
N GLU A 97 -12.53 0.41 7.64
CA GLU A 97 -12.53 1.36 6.53
C GLU A 97 -13.94 1.51 5.96
N GLN A 98 -14.39 2.75 5.75
CA GLN A 98 -15.77 3.03 5.35
C GLN A 98 -16.19 2.21 4.14
N TRP A 99 -15.33 2.07 3.12
CA TRP A 99 -15.67 1.31 1.93
C TRP A 99 -15.88 -0.19 2.17
N CYS A 100 -15.22 -0.76 3.18
CA CYS A 100 -15.26 -2.19 3.45
C CYS A 100 -16.48 -2.56 4.31
N VAL A 101 -16.89 -1.66 5.22
CA VAL A 101 -18.04 -1.86 6.12
C VAL A 101 -19.34 -1.21 5.63
N ASN A 102 -19.28 -0.38 4.58
CA ASN A 102 -20.44 0.32 4.04
C ASN A 102 -21.56 -0.64 3.60
N ALA A 103 -22.78 -0.34 4.03
CA ALA A 103 -24.00 -1.06 3.68
C ALA A 103 -24.92 -0.28 2.73
N ASP A 104 -24.65 1.01 2.48
CA ASP A 104 -25.31 1.76 1.41
C ASP A 104 -24.67 1.40 0.06
N LEU A 105 -25.33 0.51 -0.69
CA LEU A 105 -24.86 0.02 -1.99
C LEU A 105 -25.69 0.57 -3.15
N ASP A 106 -26.26 1.78 -3.01
CA ASP A 106 -27.00 2.43 -4.10
C ASP A 106 -26.13 2.54 -5.38
N PRO A 107 -26.55 1.91 -6.49
CA PRO A 107 -25.80 1.91 -7.73
C PRO A 107 -26.01 3.18 -8.55
N SER A 108 -26.68 4.21 -8.03
CA SER A 108 -26.92 5.47 -8.73
C SER A 108 -25.61 6.28 -8.89
N PRO A 109 -25.26 6.72 -10.12
CA PRO A 109 -24.06 7.50 -10.36
C PRO A 109 -24.14 8.91 -9.76
N PRO A 110 -23.00 9.52 -9.42
CA PRO A 110 -21.66 8.93 -9.47
C PRO A 110 -21.45 7.89 -8.36
N ILE A 111 -20.97 6.69 -8.72
CA ILE A 111 -20.58 5.69 -7.71
C ILE A 111 -19.16 6.02 -7.28
N ASP A 112 -19.00 6.50 -6.06
CA ASP A 112 -17.71 6.91 -5.51
C ASP A 112 -17.48 6.29 -4.14
N PHE A 113 -16.38 6.66 -3.48
CA PHE A 113 -16.16 6.31 -2.08
C PHE A 113 -17.31 6.84 -1.20
N PRO A 114 -17.84 6.06 -0.24
CA PRO A 114 -17.35 4.74 0.22
C PRO A 114 -17.98 3.55 -0.51
N ARG A 115 -18.81 3.72 -1.54
CA ARG A 115 -19.40 2.58 -2.27
C ARG A 115 -18.35 1.76 -2.99
N VAL A 116 -17.27 2.40 -3.45
CA VAL A 116 -16.06 1.74 -3.98
C VAL A 116 -14.81 2.24 -3.25
N PRO A 117 -13.76 1.42 -3.09
CA PRO A 117 -12.50 1.89 -2.53
C PRO A 117 -11.84 2.93 -3.43
N PHE A 118 -11.02 3.82 -2.85
CA PHE A 118 -10.28 4.84 -3.60
C PHE A 118 -9.46 4.26 -4.77
N SER A 119 -8.88 3.07 -4.57
CA SER A 119 -8.12 2.36 -5.60
C SER A 119 -8.93 2.09 -6.87
N GLN A 120 -10.24 1.89 -6.76
CA GLN A 120 -11.13 1.55 -7.89
C GLN A 120 -12.03 2.70 -8.33
N ARG A 121 -11.93 3.89 -7.71
CA ARG A 121 -12.75 5.06 -8.06
C ARG A 121 -12.65 5.46 -9.54
N HIS A 122 -11.50 5.20 -10.15
CA HIS A 122 -11.20 5.54 -11.54
C HIS A 122 -11.87 4.62 -12.57
N ARG A 123 -12.41 3.46 -12.15
CA ARG A 123 -13.05 2.51 -13.05
C ARG A 123 -14.33 3.11 -13.67
N PRO A 124 -14.79 2.64 -14.84
CA PRO A 124 -16.06 3.08 -15.42
C PRO A 124 -17.26 2.76 -14.51
N GLU A 125 -18.34 3.55 -14.57
CA GLU A 125 -19.57 3.32 -13.78
C GLU A 125 -20.16 1.92 -14.00
N THR A 126 -20.04 1.35 -15.21
CA THR A 126 -20.50 -0.02 -15.51
C THR A 126 -19.77 -1.06 -14.67
N TRP A 127 -18.45 -0.92 -14.49
CA TRP A 127 -17.66 -1.78 -13.61
C TRP A 127 -18.09 -1.63 -12.16
N LYS A 128 -18.31 -0.38 -11.71
CA LYS A 128 -18.70 -0.09 -10.32
C LYS A 128 -20.07 -0.67 -9.98
N ARG A 129 -21.04 -0.60 -10.90
CA ARG A 129 -22.35 -1.25 -10.74
C ARG A 129 -22.22 -2.76 -10.61
N ALA A 130 -21.44 -3.41 -11.48
CA ALA A 130 -21.20 -4.86 -11.42
C ALA A 130 -20.52 -5.26 -10.09
N TYR A 131 -19.59 -4.44 -9.60
CA TYR A 131 -18.99 -4.64 -8.28
C TYR A 131 -20.04 -4.59 -7.16
N LEU A 132 -20.89 -3.56 -7.12
CA LEU A 132 -21.94 -3.41 -6.10
C LEU A 132 -22.97 -4.54 -6.16
N GLU A 133 -23.39 -4.94 -7.37
CA GLU A 133 -24.26 -6.10 -7.58
C GLU A 133 -23.61 -7.38 -7.04
N GLY A 134 -22.33 -7.58 -7.32
CA GLY A 134 -21.53 -8.71 -6.84
C GLY A 134 -21.28 -8.74 -5.34
N LEU A 135 -21.70 -7.72 -4.58
CA LEU A 135 -21.73 -7.72 -3.11
C LEU A 135 -23.03 -8.30 -2.54
N ALA A 136 -24.06 -8.50 -3.37
CA ALA A 136 -25.35 -9.09 -3.02
C ALA A 136 -26.01 -8.43 -1.79
N GLY A 137 -26.02 -7.09 -1.74
CA GLY A 137 -26.66 -6.33 -0.68
C GLY A 137 -25.92 -6.32 0.67
N ARG A 138 -24.72 -6.91 0.75
CA ARG A 138 -23.89 -6.98 1.97
C ARG A 138 -22.62 -6.15 1.81
N SER A 139 -22.06 -5.65 2.91
CA SER A 139 -20.74 -4.99 2.83
C SER A 139 -19.65 -5.98 2.37
N TYR A 140 -18.53 -5.45 1.88
CA TYR A 140 -17.38 -6.28 1.48
C TYR A 140 -16.88 -7.14 2.65
N GLN A 141 -16.77 -6.53 3.84
CA GLN A 141 -16.40 -7.24 5.05
C GLN A 141 -17.40 -8.32 5.43
N GLN A 142 -18.70 -8.04 5.35
CA GLN A 142 -19.71 -9.02 5.73
C GLN A 142 -19.67 -10.25 4.82
N ASN A 143 -19.49 -10.06 3.51
CA ASN A 143 -19.24 -11.19 2.60
C ASN A 143 -18.05 -12.05 3.08
N LEU A 144 -16.93 -11.44 3.47
CA LEU A 144 -15.76 -12.19 3.97
C LEU A 144 -15.95 -12.84 5.35
N ARG A 145 -16.84 -12.32 6.19
CA ARG A 145 -17.12 -12.86 7.52
C ARG A 145 -18.11 -14.02 7.49
N ASP A 146 -19.08 -13.95 6.60
CA ASP A 146 -20.16 -14.94 6.46
C ASP A 146 -19.72 -16.17 5.65
N LEU A 147 -18.76 -16.01 4.74
CA LEU A 147 -18.20 -17.12 3.96
C LEU A 147 -17.24 -17.99 4.81
N ASP A 148 -17.17 -19.28 4.47
CA ASP A 148 -16.09 -20.13 4.98
C ASP A 148 -14.71 -19.64 4.49
N GLN A 149 -13.65 -20.16 5.07
CA GLN A 149 -12.30 -19.68 4.75
C GLN A 149 -11.94 -19.83 3.27
N ARG A 150 -12.33 -20.93 2.62
CA ARG A 150 -11.97 -21.16 1.21
C ARG A 150 -12.74 -20.21 0.30
N ALA A 151 -14.05 -20.11 0.50
CA ALA A 151 -14.89 -19.21 -0.28
C ALA A 151 -14.54 -17.73 -0.04
N GLY A 152 -14.21 -17.35 1.20
CA GLY A 152 -13.77 -15.99 1.54
C GLY A 152 -12.40 -15.65 0.95
N MET A 153 -11.45 -16.58 0.95
CA MET A 153 -10.18 -16.41 0.26
C MET A 153 -10.39 -16.22 -1.24
N ARG A 154 -11.24 -17.02 -1.89
CA ARG A 154 -11.57 -16.83 -3.31
C ARG A 154 -12.24 -15.49 -3.58
N PHE A 155 -13.20 -15.10 -2.73
CA PHE A 155 -13.86 -13.79 -2.83
C PHE A 155 -12.86 -12.63 -2.82
N GLU A 156 -11.85 -12.69 -1.94
CA GLU A 156 -10.77 -11.71 -1.86
C GLU A 156 -9.83 -11.77 -3.07
N LEU A 157 -9.50 -12.98 -3.55
CA LEU A 157 -8.63 -13.20 -4.71
C LEU A 157 -9.22 -12.53 -5.95
N ASP A 158 -10.50 -12.81 -6.23
CA ASP A 158 -11.22 -12.33 -7.41
C ASP A 158 -11.52 -10.81 -7.36
N ARG A 159 -11.22 -10.15 -6.24
CA ARG A 159 -11.51 -8.73 -5.99
C ARG A 159 -10.25 -7.97 -5.61
N TYR A 160 -10.12 -7.56 -4.35
CA TYR A 160 -9.09 -6.59 -3.95
C TYR A 160 -7.67 -7.09 -4.22
N THR A 161 -7.45 -8.39 -4.05
CA THR A 161 -6.17 -9.00 -4.41
C THR A 161 -5.92 -8.89 -5.90
N ALA A 162 -6.85 -9.34 -6.77
CA ALA A 162 -6.71 -9.21 -8.22
C ALA A 162 -6.41 -7.76 -8.64
N TRP A 163 -7.11 -6.76 -8.10
CA TRP A 163 -6.87 -5.36 -8.45
C TRP A 163 -5.48 -4.88 -8.03
N THR A 164 -4.99 -5.37 -6.89
CA THR A 164 -3.64 -5.07 -6.41
C THR A 164 -2.59 -5.71 -7.32
N LEU A 165 -2.79 -6.96 -7.72
CA LEU A 165 -1.88 -7.68 -8.61
C LEU A 165 -1.89 -7.11 -10.03
N GLU A 166 -3.06 -6.69 -10.54
CA GLU A 166 -3.18 -5.97 -11.81
C GLU A 166 -2.34 -4.68 -11.79
N ALA A 167 -2.44 -3.89 -10.71
CA ALA A 167 -1.64 -2.67 -10.56
C ALA A 167 -0.14 -2.96 -10.48
N MET A 168 0.27 -4.00 -9.74
CA MET A 168 1.67 -4.42 -9.66
C MET A 168 2.21 -4.92 -11.01
N ALA A 169 1.39 -5.65 -11.77
CA ALA A 169 1.77 -6.20 -13.08
C ALA A 169 1.80 -5.13 -14.18
N ALA A 170 0.94 -4.13 -14.10
CA ALA A 170 0.92 -2.98 -15.01
C ALA A 170 2.07 -2.00 -14.77
N TRP A 171 2.85 -2.19 -13.71
CA TRP A 171 3.97 -1.32 -13.38
C TRP A 171 5.06 -1.36 -14.45
N THR A 172 5.31 -0.21 -15.07
CA THR A 172 6.42 -0.03 -16.02
C THR A 172 7.50 0.85 -15.37
N PRO A 173 8.61 0.26 -14.87
CA PRO A 173 9.61 1.02 -14.13
C PRO A 173 10.39 2.00 -15.03
N ARG A 174 10.84 3.12 -14.43
CA ARG A 174 11.93 3.95 -14.96
C ARG A 174 13.20 3.63 -14.15
N PRO A 175 14.08 2.74 -14.63
CA PRO A 175 15.12 2.12 -13.82
C PRO A 175 16.22 3.09 -13.36
N ASP A 176 16.33 4.26 -13.98
CA ASP A 176 17.31 5.30 -13.63
C ASP A 176 16.90 6.13 -12.40
N ARG A 177 15.61 6.15 -12.04
CA ARG A 177 15.08 6.96 -10.92
C ARG A 177 14.36 6.16 -9.85
N ILE A 178 14.00 4.91 -10.15
CA ILE A 178 13.20 4.07 -9.26
C ILE A 178 14.00 2.82 -8.87
N LEU A 179 14.18 2.63 -7.56
CA LEU A 179 14.72 1.40 -6.99
C LEU A 179 13.57 0.47 -6.60
N GLU A 180 13.50 -0.70 -7.24
CA GLU A 180 12.56 -1.75 -6.83
C GLU A 180 13.07 -2.46 -5.56
N MET A 181 12.18 -2.66 -4.60
CA MET A 181 12.48 -3.32 -3.33
C MET A 181 11.37 -4.27 -2.92
N ARG A 182 11.75 -5.41 -2.36
CA ARG A 182 10.82 -6.42 -1.84
C ARG A 182 10.56 -6.21 -0.36
N LEU A 183 9.30 -6.28 0.07
CA LEU A 183 8.94 -6.18 1.49
C LEU A 183 9.62 -7.29 2.33
N GLU A 184 9.84 -8.46 1.74
CA GLU A 184 10.56 -9.57 2.36
C GLU A 184 12.03 -9.23 2.65
N GLY A 185 12.62 -8.29 1.90
CA GLY A 185 13.96 -7.77 2.17
C GLY A 185 14.01 -7.05 3.51
N PHE A 186 13.06 -6.14 3.76
CA PHE A 186 12.95 -5.42 5.03
C PHE A 186 12.69 -6.34 6.22
N ALA A 187 11.91 -7.40 6.03
CA ALA A 187 11.67 -8.36 7.10
C ALA A 187 12.85 -9.31 7.36
N ARG A 188 13.77 -9.50 6.39
CA ARG A 188 14.98 -10.31 6.56
C ARG A 188 16.14 -9.51 7.16
N ASP A 189 16.35 -8.30 6.66
CA ASP A 189 17.38 -7.37 7.10
C ASP A 189 16.82 -5.95 7.01
N PHE A 190 16.16 -5.54 8.09
CA PHE A 190 15.49 -4.25 8.14
C PHE A 190 16.47 -3.10 7.98
N ASP A 191 17.60 -3.14 8.70
CA ASP A 191 18.53 -2.02 8.70
C ASP A 191 19.26 -1.89 7.36
N GLY A 192 19.68 -3.00 6.75
CA GLY A 192 20.31 -2.99 5.43
C GLY A 192 19.34 -2.53 4.33
N ALA A 193 18.11 -3.05 4.33
CA ALA A 193 17.09 -2.62 3.36
C ALA A 193 16.72 -1.14 3.55
N MET A 194 16.50 -0.70 4.79
CA MET A 194 16.12 0.69 5.07
C MET A 194 17.26 1.67 4.78
N THR A 195 18.51 1.30 5.08
CA THR A 195 19.68 2.10 4.68
C THR A 195 19.73 2.27 3.18
N THR A 196 19.57 1.17 2.42
CA THR A 196 19.53 1.20 0.96
C THR A 196 18.41 2.12 0.44
N ALA A 197 17.20 2.01 1.00
CA ALA A 197 16.07 2.84 0.63
C ALA A 197 16.32 4.33 0.89
N LEU A 198 16.76 4.67 2.11
CA LEU A 198 16.99 6.07 2.53
C LEU A 198 18.14 6.72 1.74
N SER A 199 19.24 6.01 1.55
CA SER A 199 20.36 6.48 0.72
C SER A 199 19.92 6.69 -0.73
N TRP A 200 19.15 5.74 -1.30
CA TRP A 200 18.62 5.89 -2.66
C TRP A 200 17.72 7.11 -2.79
N LEU A 201 16.81 7.32 -1.85
CA LEU A 201 15.92 8.48 -1.78
C LEU A 201 16.65 9.82 -1.55
N GLY A 202 17.96 9.80 -1.32
CA GLY A 202 18.79 11.00 -1.20
C GLY A 202 18.84 11.58 0.22
N VAL A 203 18.55 10.79 1.24
CA VAL A 203 18.85 11.19 2.63
C VAL A 203 20.36 11.37 2.76
N ALA A 204 20.79 12.56 3.21
CA ALA A 204 22.20 12.90 3.33
C ALA A 204 22.94 11.92 4.27
N GLU A 205 24.18 11.58 3.93
CA GLU A 205 24.99 10.61 4.68
C GLU A 205 25.08 10.94 6.18
N ALA A 206 25.27 12.22 6.51
CA ALA A 206 25.30 12.69 7.90
C ALA A 206 23.96 12.51 8.66
N ALA A 207 22.83 12.41 7.95
CA ALA A 207 21.50 12.22 8.52
C ALA A 207 21.06 10.73 8.55
N LEU A 208 21.73 9.85 7.78
CA LEU A 208 21.36 8.44 7.67
C LEU A 208 21.29 7.70 9.02
N PRO A 209 22.25 7.83 9.96
CA PRO A 209 22.16 7.12 11.24
C PRO A 209 20.90 7.48 12.04
N GLN A 210 20.53 8.76 12.01
CA GLN A 210 19.33 9.24 12.69
C GLN A 210 18.04 8.82 11.97
N ALA A 211 18.02 8.89 10.64
CA ALA A 211 16.88 8.45 9.84
C ALA A 211 16.64 6.94 10.02
N LEU A 212 17.71 6.15 10.05
CA LEU A 212 17.66 4.71 10.31
C LEU A 212 17.14 4.41 11.71
N ALA A 213 17.63 5.11 12.75
CA ALA A 213 17.15 4.94 14.11
C ALA A 213 15.65 5.24 14.25
N ILE A 214 15.15 6.24 13.51
CA ILE A 214 13.71 6.53 13.43
C ILE A 214 12.97 5.39 12.75
N ALA A 215 13.44 4.95 11.58
CA ALA A 215 12.78 3.91 10.82
C ALA A 215 12.74 2.57 11.57
N ALA A 216 13.80 2.25 12.34
CA ALA A 216 13.89 1.07 13.19
C ALA A 216 12.75 0.96 14.23
N THR A 217 12.11 2.07 14.61
CA THR A 217 10.93 2.04 15.50
C THR A 217 9.68 1.47 14.83
N GLU A 218 9.69 1.34 13.51
CA GLU A 218 8.63 0.73 12.70
C GLU A 218 8.95 -0.71 12.28
N ASP A 219 10.11 -1.26 12.71
CA ASP A 219 10.43 -2.66 12.51
C ASP A 219 9.57 -3.54 13.44
N VAL A 220 8.65 -4.28 12.84
CA VAL A 220 7.73 -5.17 13.56
C VAL A 220 8.47 -6.26 14.35
N ALA A 221 9.69 -6.63 13.94
CA ALA A 221 10.52 -7.56 14.70
C ALA A 221 11.04 -6.96 16.03
N ARG A 222 11.14 -5.63 16.13
CA ARG A 222 11.62 -4.89 17.31
C ARG A 222 10.47 -4.38 18.19
N MET A 223 9.25 -4.32 17.65
CA MET A 223 8.07 -3.93 18.41
C MET A 223 7.73 -4.93 19.51
N ASP A 224 7.36 -4.44 20.69
CA ASP A 224 6.82 -5.27 21.77
C ASP A 224 5.40 -5.78 21.45
N ASP A 225 4.91 -6.72 22.25
CA ASP A 225 3.61 -7.34 22.02
C ASP A 225 2.42 -6.39 22.22
N ARG A 226 2.56 -5.34 23.05
CA ARG A 226 1.51 -4.32 23.21
C ARG A 226 1.41 -3.46 21.96
N GLN A 227 2.55 -3.07 21.40
CA GLN A 227 2.63 -2.32 20.15
C GLN A 227 2.05 -3.13 18.98
N VAL A 228 2.37 -4.42 18.91
CA VAL A 228 1.81 -5.31 17.88
C VAL A 228 0.31 -5.53 18.07
N ALA A 229 -0.15 -5.81 19.29
CA ALA A 229 -1.58 -6.01 19.58
C ALA A 229 -2.42 -4.75 19.33
N GLY A 230 -1.84 -3.56 19.55
CA GLY A 230 -2.49 -2.28 19.30
C GLY A 230 -2.58 -1.89 17.82
N ASN A 231 -1.90 -2.60 16.91
CA ASN A 231 -1.86 -2.24 15.49
C ASN A 231 -2.72 -3.19 14.62
N PRO A 232 -3.90 -2.76 14.13
CA PRO A 232 -4.80 -3.60 13.33
C PRO A 232 -4.26 -3.91 11.93
N HIS A 233 -3.13 -3.32 11.51
CA HIS A 233 -2.46 -3.66 10.26
C HIS A 233 -1.39 -4.74 10.43
N ILE A 234 -1.01 -5.08 11.67
CA ILE A 234 -0.07 -6.15 11.97
C ILE A 234 -0.86 -7.42 12.29
N HIS A 235 -0.63 -8.49 11.51
CA HIS A 235 -1.23 -9.81 11.75
C HIS A 235 -0.24 -10.79 12.39
N SER A 236 1.04 -10.65 12.09
CA SER A 236 2.10 -11.57 12.53
C SER A 236 3.47 -11.03 12.09
N ARG A 237 4.51 -11.38 12.84
CA ARG A 237 5.93 -11.14 12.54
C ARG A 237 6.50 -12.11 11.48
N LYS A 238 5.77 -13.18 11.15
CA LYS A 238 6.25 -14.21 10.22
C LYS A 238 6.25 -13.70 8.77
N LEU A 239 7.35 -13.98 8.08
CA LEU A 239 7.46 -13.94 6.63
C LEU A 239 6.63 -15.06 6.00
N SER A 240 6.16 -14.85 4.75
CA SER A 240 5.56 -15.90 3.92
C SER A 240 4.41 -16.64 4.61
N LYS A 241 3.50 -15.85 5.20
CA LYS A 241 2.34 -16.34 5.96
C LYS A 241 1.46 -17.24 5.11
N TRP A 242 1.46 -17.00 3.81
CA TRP A 242 0.72 -17.81 2.85
C TRP A 242 1.00 -19.30 2.96
N SER A 243 2.22 -19.71 3.30
CA SER A 243 2.60 -21.12 3.41
C SER A 243 1.84 -21.89 4.49
N ALA A 244 1.35 -21.20 5.53
CA ALA A 244 0.56 -21.79 6.60
C ALA A 244 -0.96 -21.66 6.40
N VAL A 245 -1.39 -20.91 5.37
CA VAL A 245 -2.80 -20.56 5.14
C VAL A 245 -3.34 -21.16 3.84
N LEU A 246 -2.53 -21.17 2.79
CA LEU A 246 -2.91 -21.68 1.47
C LEU A 246 -2.62 -23.17 1.35
N SER A 247 -3.60 -23.92 0.86
CA SER A 247 -3.43 -25.33 0.50
C SER A 247 -2.77 -25.48 -0.86
N ALA A 248 -2.29 -26.69 -1.17
CA ALA A 248 -1.82 -27.01 -2.52
C ALA A 248 -2.91 -26.87 -3.59
N GLY A 249 -4.19 -26.96 -3.22
CA GLY A 249 -5.32 -26.71 -4.11
C GLY A 249 -5.42 -25.24 -4.47
N ASP A 250 -5.35 -24.36 -3.47
CA ASP A 250 -5.41 -22.90 -3.65
C ASP A 250 -4.26 -22.42 -4.56
N LEU A 251 -3.06 -22.98 -4.39
CA LEU A 251 -1.89 -22.64 -5.19
C LEU A 251 -1.94 -23.12 -6.65
N ARG A 252 -2.78 -24.12 -6.98
CA ARG A 252 -2.98 -24.55 -8.38
C ARG A 252 -3.97 -23.67 -9.12
N GLU A 253 -4.87 -23.02 -8.38
CA GLU A 253 -5.89 -22.11 -8.91
C GLU A 253 -5.38 -20.66 -8.99
N PHE A 254 -4.31 -20.34 -8.26
CA PHE A 254 -3.59 -19.05 -8.28
C PHE A 254 -2.59 -18.98 -9.43
#